data_AF-A0A0P7VDC1-F1
#
_entry.id   AF-A0A0P7VDC1-F1
#
_cell.length_a   1.000
_cell.length_b   1.000
_cell.length_c   1.000
_cell.angle_alpha   90.00
_cell.angle_beta   90.00
_cell.angle_gamma   90.00
#
_symmetry.space_group_name_H-M   'P 1'
#
loop_
_entity.id
_entity.type
_entity.pdbx_description
1 polymer ?
#
loop_
_entity_poly.entity_id
_entity_poly.type
_entity_poly.pdbx_seq_one_letter_code
_entity_poly.pdbx_strand_id
1 'polypeptide(L)'
;MRSPVTKEDFASFDHILCMDESNLRDLNRKANAVKNLKAKIELLGTYDPQKQLIIKDPYYGSDEDFDMVYDQCLRCCKAFLDNHS
;
A
#
# COMPACT_ATOMS: atom_id res chain seq x y z
N MET A 1 -7.15 11.82 -12.60
CA MET A 1 -8.41 11.14 -12.23
C MET A 1 -8.05 10.10 -11.17
N ARG A 2 -8.59 10.18 -9.94
CA ARG A 2 -8.36 9.15 -8.91
C ARG A 2 -9.38 8.04 -9.11
N SER A 3 -8.93 6.82 -9.36
CA SER A 3 -9.81 5.64 -9.41
C SER A 3 -9.97 5.08 -7.98
N PRO A 4 -11.17 5.13 -7.39
CA PRO A 4 -11.38 4.58 -6.06
C PRO A 4 -11.34 3.06 -6.11
N VAL A 5 -10.80 2.43 -5.05
CA VAL A 5 -10.82 0.97 -4.89
C VAL A 5 -12.27 0.48 -4.82
N THR A 6 -12.60 -0.49 -5.69
CA THR A 6 -13.93 -1.11 -5.81
C THR A 6 -13.97 -2.50 -5.16
N LYS A 7 -15.15 -3.13 -5.13
CA LYS A 7 -15.31 -4.48 -4.55
C LYS A 7 -14.62 -5.55 -5.40
N GLU A 8 -14.58 -5.35 -6.71
CA GLU A 8 -13.99 -6.24 -7.69
C GLU A 8 -12.47 -6.32 -7.53
N ASP A 9 -11.82 -5.22 -7.12
CA ASP A 9 -10.39 -5.20 -6.83
C ASP A 9 -10.03 -6.21 -5.72
N PHE A 10 -10.81 -6.26 -4.65
CA PHE A 10 -10.61 -7.19 -3.54
C PHE A 10 -10.78 -8.67 -3.94
N ALA A 11 -11.52 -8.95 -5.01
CA ALA A 11 -11.71 -10.30 -5.53
C ALA A 11 -10.70 -10.68 -6.61
N SER A 12 -10.12 -9.69 -7.30
CA SER A 12 -9.25 -9.90 -8.46
C SER A 12 -7.78 -9.95 -8.07
N PHE A 13 -7.34 -9.08 -7.17
CA PHE A 13 -5.94 -8.98 -6.76
C PHE A 13 -5.58 -9.96 -5.63
N ASP A 14 -4.33 -10.42 -5.63
CA ASP A 14 -3.76 -11.22 -4.54
C ASP A 14 -3.29 -10.33 -3.38
N HIS A 15 -2.80 -9.11 -3.70
CA HIS A 15 -2.31 -8.15 -2.71
C HIS A 15 -2.83 -6.74 -3.02
N ILE A 16 -3.30 -6.04 -1.99
CA ILE A 16 -3.59 -4.60 -2.02
C ILE A 16 -2.69 -3.95 -0.99
N LEU A 17 -1.67 -3.23 -1.48
CA LEU A 17 -0.68 -2.55 -0.65
C LEU A 17 -1.04 -1.07 -0.51
N CYS A 18 -1.10 -0.58 0.73
CA CYS A 18 -1.45 0.81 1.04
C CYS A 18 -0.33 1.55 1.78
N MET A 19 -0.37 2.88 1.78
CA MET A 19 0.77 3.71 2.20
C MET A 19 0.79 4.00 3.71
N ASP A 20 -0.39 4.08 4.33
CA ASP A 20 -0.56 4.45 5.74
C ASP A 20 -1.68 3.67 6.44
N GLU A 21 -1.76 3.82 7.77
CA GLU A 21 -2.76 3.15 8.60
C GLU A 21 -4.20 3.58 8.33
N SER A 22 -4.41 4.81 7.87
CA SER A 22 -5.76 5.32 7.56
C SER A 22 -6.31 4.59 6.34
N ASN A 23 -5.50 4.47 5.29
CA ASN A 23 -5.81 3.71 4.08
C ASN A 23 -6.03 2.24 4.43
N LEU A 24 -5.18 1.65 5.27
CA LEU A 24 -5.35 0.27 5.73
C LEU A 24 -6.70 0.07 6.42
N ARG A 25 -7.06 0.98 7.34
CA ARG A 25 -8.33 0.93 8.07
C ARG A 25 -9.53 1.05 7.14
N ASP A 26 -9.47 1.98 6.19
CA ASP A 26 -10.55 2.21 5.22
C ASP A 26 -10.71 1.03 4.26
N LEU A 27 -9.61 0.45 3.79
CA LEU A 27 -9.62 -0.73 2.93
C LEU A 27 -10.17 -1.95 3.68
N ASN A 28 -9.73 -2.18 4.93
CA ASN A 28 -10.27 -3.26 5.76
C ASN A 28 -11.77 -3.10 6.01
N ARG A 29 -12.24 -1.86 6.27
CA ARG A 29 -13.68 -1.60 6.41
C ARG A 29 -14.46 -1.96 5.14
N LYS A 30 -13.90 -1.64 3.96
CA LYS A 30 -14.52 -2.00 2.67
C LYS A 30 -14.47 -3.51 2.42
N ALA A 31 -13.38 -4.17 2.78
CA ALA A 31 -13.18 -5.60 2.61
C ALA A 31 -14.20 -6.43 3.39
N ASN A 32 -14.62 -5.98 4.58
CA ASN A 32 -15.67 -6.63 5.37
C ASN A 32 -17.02 -6.73 4.63
N ALA A 33 -17.27 -5.89 3.61
CA ALA A 33 -18.47 -5.93 2.79
C ALA A 33 -18.32 -6.78 1.51
N VAL A 34 -17.18 -7.45 1.32
CA VAL A 34 -16.86 -8.29 0.15
C VAL A 34 -16.97 -9.75 0.55
N LYS A 35 -17.82 -10.53 -0.15
CA LYS A 35 -18.04 -11.96 0.16
C LYS A 35 -16.86 -12.85 -0.26
N ASN A 36 -16.22 -12.52 -1.38
CA ASN A 36 -15.14 -13.30 -1.98
C ASN A 36 -13.81 -12.53 -1.87
N LEU A 37 -13.43 -12.18 -0.63
CA LEU A 37 -12.17 -11.48 -0.39
C LEU A 37 -10.99 -12.41 -0.73
N LYS A 38 -10.26 -12.08 -1.80
CA LYS A 38 -9.03 -12.75 -2.22
C LYS A 38 -7.80 -11.96 -1.78
N ALA A 39 -7.86 -10.64 -1.91
CA ALA A 39 -6.73 -9.77 -1.68
C ALA A 39 -6.27 -9.74 -0.22
N LYS A 40 -4.97 -9.89 0.00
CA LYS A 40 -4.30 -9.59 1.25
C LYS A 40 -4.03 -8.08 1.34
N ILE A 41 -4.57 -7.43 2.37
CA ILE A 41 -4.46 -5.98 2.53
C ILE A 41 -3.39 -5.67 3.57
N GLU A 42 -2.31 -5.01 3.16
CA GLU A 42 -1.14 -4.73 4.00
C GLU A 42 -0.57 -3.33 3.72
N LEU A 43 0.31 -2.84 4.59
CA LEU A 43 1.08 -1.63 4.34
C LEU A 43 2.25 -1.96 3.41
N LEU A 44 2.54 -1.11 2.43
CA LEU A 44 3.73 -1.28 1.60
C LEU A 44 5.02 -1.22 2.44
N GLY A 45 5.04 -0.35 3.46
CA GLY A 45 6.19 -0.19 4.35
C GLY A 45 6.50 -1.39 5.24
N THR A 46 5.63 -2.42 5.33
CA THR A 46 6.00 -3.68 6.02
C THR A 46 7.13 -4.41 5.31
N TYR A 47 7.32 -4.13 4.01
CA TYR A 47 8.39 -4.69 3.20
C TYR A 47 9.65 -3.82 3.19
N ASP A 48 9.69 -2.66 3.88
CA ASP A 48 10.91 -1.84 3.92
C ASP A 48 11.99 -2.53 4.79
N PRO A 49 13.18 -2.85 4.24
CA PRO A 49 14.30 -3.34 5.02
C PRO A 49 14.72 -2.39 6.15
N GLN A 50 14.44 -1.09 5.99
CA GLN A 50 14.73 -0.06 6.99
C GLN A 50 13.63 0.08 8.06
N LYS A 51 12.59 -0.78 8.01
CA LYS A 51 11.47 -0.82 8.95
C LYS A 51 10.67 0.49 9.04
N GLN A 52 10.65 1.28 7.97
CA GLN A 52 9.78 2.44 7.85
C GLN A 52 8.40 1.97 7.36
N LEU A 53 7.48 1.79 8.32
CA LEU A 53 6.16 1.22 8.05
C LEU A 53 5.22 2.17 7.28
N ILE A 54 5.35 3.46 7.54
CA ILE A 54 4.44 4.48 7.00
C ILE A 54 5.16 5.24 5.89
N ILE A 55 4.52 5.31 4.74
CA ILE A 55 4.94 6.18 3.64
C ILE A 55 4.10 7.46 3.76
N LYS A 56 4.74 8.55 4.14
CA LYS A 56 4.06 9.83 4.37
C LYS A 56 3.60 10.43 3.04
N ASP A 57 2.45 11.09 3.05
CA ASP A 57 1.98 11.84 1.88
C ASP A 57 2.87 13.10 1.69
N PRO A 58 3.58 13.22 0.55
CA PRO A 58 4.47 14.35 0.30
C PRO A 58 3.72 15.60 -0.18
N TYR A 59 2.37 15.57 -0.31
CA TYR A 59 1.57 16.65 -0.91
C TYR A 59 1.77 18.03 -0.27
N TYR A 60 2.08 18.10 1.03
CA TYR A 60 2.37 19.35 1.74
C TYR A 60 3.86 19.55 2.06
N GLY A 61 4.73 18.71 1.48
CA GLY A 61 6.17 18.72 1.67
C GLY A 61 6.94 19.49 0.60
N SER A 62 8.25 19.31 0.63
CA SER A 62 9.24 19.78 -0.33
C SER A 62 9.56 18.70 -1.38
N ASP A 63 10.33 19.05 -2.42
CA ASP A 63 10.80 18.08 -3.41
C ASP A 63 11.61 16.93 -2.76
N GLU A 64 12.35 17.22 -1.68
CA GLU A 64 13.08 16.20 -0.92
C GLU A 64 12.14 15.16 -0.28
N ASP A 65 10.93 15.56 0.13
CA ASP A 65 9.93 14.63 0.67
C ASP A 65 9.41 13.66 -0.40
N PHE A 66 9.31 14.12 -1.66
CA PHE A 66 8.97 13.25 -2.79
C PHE A 66 10.08 12.25 -3.08
N ASP A 67 11.34 12.67 -3.05
CA ASP A 67 12.50 11.78 -3.24
C ASP A 67 12.56 10.71 -2.15
N MET A 68 12.31 11.09 -0.89
CA MET A 68 12.26 10.14 0.23
C MET A 68 11.13 9.09 0.05
N VAL A 69 9.95 9.53 -0.37
CA VAL A 69 8.81 8.64 -0.64
C VAL A 69 9.11 7.70 -1.80
N TYR A 70 9.72 8.21 -2.87
CA TYR A 70 10.14 7.40 -4.01
C TYR A 70 11.14 6.31 -3.59
N ASP A 71 12.18 6.68 -2.85
CA ASP A 71 13.20 5.75 -2.38
C ASP A 71 12.60 4.68 -1.46
N GLN A 72 11.67 5.06 -0.58
CA GLN A 72 10.96 4.11 0.28
C GLN A 72 10.12 3.15 -0.55
N CYS A 73 9.33 3.65 -1.51
CA CYS A 73 8.55 2.82 -2.42
C CYS A 73 9.44 1.83 -3.18
N LEU A 74 10.58 2.28 -3.71
CA LEU A 74 11.49 1.46 -4.48
C LEU A 74 12.08 0.31 -3.64
N ARG A 75 12.49 0.58 -2.39
CA ARG A 75 12.99 -0.46 -1.47
C ARG A 75 11.90 -1.48 -1.14
N CYS A 76 10.70 -1.00 -0.80
CA CYS A 76 9.58 -1.87 -0.44
C CYS A 76 9.18 -2.76 -1.62
N CYS A 77 9.05 -2.20 -2.83
CA CYS A 77 8.67 -2.96 -4.02
C CYS A 77 9.71 -4.03 -4.38
N LYS A 78 11.01 -3.72 -4.28
CA LYS A 78 12.08 -4.70 -4.49
C LYS A 78 12.00 -5.84 -3.48
N ALA A 79 11.92 -5.52 -2.19
CA ALA A 79 11.80 -6.51 -1.13
C ALA A 79 10.50 -7.34 -1.24
N PHE A 80 9.40 -6.73 -1.67
CA PHE A 80 8.14 -7.43 -1.91
C PHE A 80 8.29 -8.46 -3.05
N LEU A 81 8.86 -8.04 -4.19
CA LEU A 81 9.07 -8.91 -5.35
C LEU A 81 10.01 -10.07 -5.01
N ASP A 82 11.13 -9.81 -4.34
CA ASP A 82 12.09 -10.85 -3.96
C ASP A 82 11.47 -11.92 -3.05
N ASN A 83 10.54 -11.53 -2.16
CA ASN A 83 9.84 -12.44 -1.26
C ASN A 83 8.65 -13.19 -1.90
N HIS A 84 8.21 -12.80 -3.10
CA HIS A 84 7.08 -13.40 -3.82
C HIS A 84 7.45 -13.86 -5.24
N SER A 85 8.76 -14.01 -5.52
CA SER A 85 9.31 -14.55 -6.77
C SER A 85 9.48 -16.06 -6.77
#